data_AF-A0A4Y8LG65-F1
#
_entry.id   AF-A0A4Y8LG65-F1
#
_cell.length_a   1.000
_cell.length_b   1.000
_cell.length_c   1.000
_cell.angle_alpha   90.00
_cell.angle_beta   90.00
_cell.angle_gamma   90.00
#
_symmetry.space_group_name_H-M   'P 1'
#
loop_
_entity.id
_entity.type
_entity.pdbx_description
1 polymer ?
#
loop_
_entity_poly.entity_id
_entity_poly.type
_entity_poly.pdbx_seq_one_letter_code
_entity_poly.pdbx_strand_id
1 'polypeptide(L)'
;MKEKTYVFKRTYPIERTKAWALLSDTEQLNRLSGLFPVEFSDAVTSDKELFRFANAKALGLVPLKWREHPFEWVKEQIYSVERRYEGGPIKLLIWEVAFKDSNETLENGQPGTEITGTARFIPANLIGHAAIPTVGLKSIKEIMKYIDKYLEANHTAGFETLPSQSNVKVDQQRVSRISEKLKFLHHDHQQISILLNHLSTAEDNEVLHMQPYALADRWGFSRQEFLELFLHSVKEGLLNQEWSLMCPNCRVPKSTSSSMRNVKNQVHCDLCGVDYQLDFDRYIEMKFSIHPSVRKAVDQVYCMTGPARSPHVLSQKRVSPGDETVFYYPAFTGQVRLRLLKSNHVIKHDLEAESHKTLSYQNHGWETSVTSLNRNGGSLIIQNGSENEIIVLLENTEWDGAAVTAASVTSLQLYRDLFSNEVLSPDQQIGIESLTVLFSDLKGSTSLYEEVGDAPAYHQVHTHFNYLKDKIASGNGTIVKTIGDSVMAVFYKKEDAFETALSIQDGMKTFNREQNSKMTIKLGLYSGPVIAVNANELLDYFGRTVNMAARIQQKSIGNDLLVAATEWQELKVSSTSYTYKEELITERLSGIEDEVELVRLTEIHLPDYAEMAAASSEQ
;
A
#
# COMPACT_ATOMS: atom_id res chain seq x y z
N MET A 1 1.81 32.56 -33.90
CA MET A 1 2.39 31.64 -34.92
C MET A 1 1.51 30.42 -35.05
N LYS A 2 1.64 29.66 -36.14
CA LYS A 2 0.88 28.41 -36.35
C LYS A 2 1.32 27.31 -35.39
N GLU A 3 0.40 26.40 -35.09
CA GLU A 3 0.68 25.16 -34.39
C GLU A 3 1.66 24.29 -35.20
N LYS A 4 2.54 23.57 -34.50
CA LYS A 4 3.40 22.53 -35.05
C LYS A 4 3.18 21.22 -34.32
N THR A 5 3.05 20.15 -35.08
CA THR A 5 2.85 18.79 -34.56
C THR A 5 4.05 17.92 -34.92
N TYR A 6 4.56 17.21 -33.93
CA TYR A 6 5.64 16.24 -34.09
C TYR A 6 5.15 14.89 -33.58
N VAL A 7 5.33 13.85 -34.40
CA VAL A 7 4.90 12.48 -34.08
C VAL A 7 6.12 11.57 -34.12
N PHE A 8 6.28 10.78 -33.06
CA PHE A 8 7.34 9.79 -32.90
C PHE A 8 6.67 8.45 -32.70
N LYS A 9 7.10 7.43 -33.44
CA LYS A 9 6.49 6.12 -33.41
C LYS A 9 7.57 5.05 -33.35
N ARG A 10 7.43 4.08 -32.44
CA ARG A 10 8.38 2.98 -32.29
C ARG A 10 7.74 1.74 -31.67
N THR A 11 8.19 0.57 -32.10
CA THR A 11 7.79 -0.73 -31.56
C THR A 11 8.86 -1.27 -30.63
N TYR A 12 8.45 -1.89 -29.53
CA TYR A 12 9.33 -2.49 -28.54
C TYR A 12 8.88 -3.91 -28.18
N PRO A 13 9.83 -4.83 -27.92
CA PRO A 13 9.55 -6.18 -27.48
C PRO A 13 9.22 -6.22 -25.98
N ILE A 14 8.21 -5.46 -25.55
CA ILE A 14 7.70 -5.46 -24.18
C ILE A 14 6.18 -5.46 -24.19
N GLU A 15 5.58 -6.05 -23.15
CA GLU A 15 4.13 -6.04 -22.97
C GLU A 15 3.60 -4.63 -22.70
N ARG A 16 2.35 -4.38 -23.11
CA ARG A 16 1.72 -3.06 -23.02
C ARG A 16 1.60 -2.56 -21.59
N THR A 17 1.22 -3.43 -20.65
CA THR A 17 1.15 -3.12 -19.22
C THR A 17 2.51 -2.65 -18.70
N LYS A 18 3.61 -3.29 -19.12
CA LYS A 18 4.96 -2.90 -18.71
C LYS A 18 5.40 -1.59 -19.36
N ALA A 19 5.13 -1.41 -20.65
CA ALA A 19 5.38 -0.16 -21.35
C ALA A 19 4.66 1.03 -20.69
N TRP A 20 3.40 0.82 -20.32
CA TRP A 20 2.61 1.80 -19.58
C TRP A 20 3.23 2.13 -18.22
N ALA A 21 3.59 1.12 -17.42
CA ALA A 21 4.20 1.35 -16.11
C ALA A 21 5.47 2.21 -16.21
N LEU A 22 6.31 1.96 -17.23
CA LEU A 22 7.55 2.70 -17.45
C LEU A 22 7.33 4.13 -17.96
N LEU A 23 6.42 4.34 -18.91
CA LEU A 23 6.26 5.64 -19.57
C LEU A 23 5.18 6.53 -18.94
N SER A 24 4.31 5.99 -18.08
CA SER A 24 3.33 6.77 -17.34
C SER A 24 3.89 7.36 -16.04
N ASP A 25 5.06 6.90 -15.59
CA ASP A 25 5.86 7.57 -14.55
C ASP A 25 6.57 8.79 -15.14
N THR A 26 5.77 9.82 -15.39
CA THR A 26 6.24 11.09 -15.95
C THR A 26 7.20 11.85 -15.02
N GLU A 27 7.23 11.55 -13.71
CA GLU A 27 8.25 12.11 -12.80
C GLU A 27 9.62 11.56 -13.18
N GLN A 28 9.76 10.24 -13.13
CA GLN A 28 11.01 9.55 -13.42
C GLN A 28 11.44 9.79 -14.87
N LEU A 29 10.50 9.72 -15.80
CA LEU A 29 10.74 9.92 -17.22
C LEU A 29 11.27 11.34 -17.51
N ASN A 30 10.67 12.37 -16.90
CA ASN A 30 11.14 13.75 -17.10
C ASN A 30 12.55 13.94 -16.53
N ARG A 31 12.82 13.39 -15.34
CA ARG A 31 14.16 13.42 -14.72
C ARG A 31 15.22 12.82 -15.62
N LEU A 32 15.01 11.59 -16.06
CA LEU A 32 15.96 10.84 -16.89
C LEU A 32 16.05 11.35 -18.34
N SER A 33 15.10 12.16 -18.77
CA SER A 33 15.17 12.82 -20.08
C SER A 33 16.00 14.11 -20.05
N GLY A 34 16.56 14.48 -18.89
CA GLY A 34 17.35 15.69 -18.71
C GLY A 34 16.50 16.97 -18.69
N LEU A 35 15.21 16.87 -18.35
CA LEU A 35 14.39 18.04 -18.07
C LEU A 35 14.82 18.69 -16.74
N PHE A 36 14.17 19.79 -16.41
CA PHE A 36 14.44 20.56 -15.19
C PHE A 36 13.39 20.25 -14.12
N PRO A 37 13.73 20.43 -12.83
CA PRO A 37 12.76 20.38 -11.76
C PRO A 37 11.76 21.54 -11.87
N VAL A 38 10.58 21.33 -11.27
CA VAL A 38 9.41 22.20 -11.37
C VAL A 38 8.84 22.48 -9.98
N GLU A 39 8.58 23.76 -9.70
CA GLU A 39 7.88 24.21 -8.50
C GLU A 39 6.40 24.40 -8.83
N PHE A 40 5.53 23.65 -8.17
CA PHE A 40 4.08 23.69 -8.36
C PHE A 40 3.38 24.47 -7.24
N SER A 41 2.32 25.22 -7.59
CA SER A 41 1.39 25.81 -6.63
C SER A 41 0.31 24.83 -6.19
N ASP A 42 -0.50 25.25 -5.21
CA ASP A 42 -1.80 24.63 -4.94
C ASP A 42 -2.74 24.71 -6.16
N ALA A 43 -3.75 23.86 -6.18
CA ALA A 43 -4.80 23.84 -7.20
C ALA A 43 -5.59 25.16 -7.21
N VAL A 44 -5.68 25.77 -8.38
CA VAL A 44 -6.52 26.95 -8.65
C VAL A 44 -7.84 26.47 -9.26
N THR A 45 -8.95 26.99 -8.74
CA THR A 45 -10.31 26.59 -9.16
C THR A 45 -11.22 27.78 -9.48
N SER A 46 -10.67 29.00 -9.55
CA SER A 46 -11.46 30.25 -9.60
C SER A 46 -11.92 30.68 -11.00
N ASP A 47 -11.66 29.94 -12.07
CA ASP A 47 -11.91 30.40 -13.45
C ASP A 47 -12.72 29.41 -14.31
N LYS A 48 -13.63 28.64 -13.69
CA LYS A 48 -14.37 27.52 -14.33
C LYS A 48 -13.48 26.39 -14.89
N GLU A 49 -12.16 26.49 -14.80
CA GLU A 49 -11.17 25.46 -15.13
C GLU A 49 -10.42 25.03 -13.85
N LEU A 50 -9.93 23.79 -13.81
CA LEU A 50 -8.97 23.33 -12.80
C LEU A 50 -7.55 23.36 -13.39
N PHE A 51 -6.61 24.01 -12.71
CA PHE A 51 -5.20 23.99 -13.07
C PHE A 51 -4.29 24.28 -11.86
N ARG A 52 -2.98 24.10 -12.03
CA ARG A 52 -1.95 24.58 -11.09
C ARG A 52 -0.93 25.42 -11.83
N PHE A 53 -0.32 26.38 -11.13
CA PHE A 53 0.85 27.06 -11.67
C PHE A 53 2.07 26.19 -11.49
N ALA A 54 2.91 26.18 -12.52
CA ALA A 54 4.19 25.50 -12.53
C ALA A 54 5.27 26.49 -12.96
N ASN A 55 6.35 26.54 -12.19
CA ASN A 55 7.48 27.42 -12.40
C ASN A 55 8.75 26.60 -12.55
N ALA A 56 9.57 26.93 -13.53
CA ALA A 56 10.85 26.28 -13.72
C ALA A 56 11.85 27.20 -14.44
N LYS A 57 13.09 26.72 -14.61
CA LYS A 57 14.11 27.41 -15.38
C LYS A 57 14.69 26.50 -16.46
N ALA A 58 14.42 26.82 -17.73
CA ALA A 58 15.05 26.16 -18.86
C ALA A 58 16.56 26.48 -18.88
N LEU A 59 17.40 25.46 -19.03
CA LEU A 59 18.87 25.57 -18.96
C LEU A 59 19.37 26.28 -17.68
N GLY A 60 18.58 26.27 -16.60
CA GLY A 60 18.88 26.98 -15.35
C GLY A 60 18.75 28.51 -15.40
N LEU A 61 18.46 29.10 -16.56
CA LEU A 61 18.52 30.55 -16.78
C LEU A 61 17.22 31.17 -17.25
N VAL A 62 16.46 30.48 -18.11
CA VAL A 62 15.27 31.05 -18.75
C VAL A 62 14.03 30.72 -17.91
N PRO A 63 13.40 31.70 -17.25
CA PRO A 63 12.22 31.44 -16.44
C PRO A 63 11.06 30.98 -17.33
N LEU A 64 10.42 29.90 -16.91
CA LEU A 64 9.22 29.35 -17.52
C LEU A 64 8.12 29.33 -16.46
N LYS A 65 6.95 29.84 -16.84
CA LYS A 65 5.74 29.77 -16.03
C LYS A 65 4.59 29.32 -16.90
N TRP A 66 3.86 28.29 -16.45
CA TRP A 66 2.69 27.79 -17.15
C TRP A 66 1.59 27.38 -16.17
N ARG A 67 0.38 27.33 -16.72
CA ARG A 67 -0.77 26.63 -16.13
C ARG A 67 -0.73 25.19 -16.62
N GLU A 68 -0.62 24.24 -15.70
CA GLU A 68 -0.73 22.82 -15.98
C GLU A 68 -2.15 22.37 -15.66
N HIS A 69 -2.84 21.87 -16.67
CA HIS A 69 -4.16 21.29 -16.52
C HIS A 69 -4.05 19.81 -16.12
N PRO A 70 -5.09 19.25 -15.46
CA PRO A 70 -5.14 17.83 -15.13
C PRO A 70 -4.83 16.96 -16.35
N PHE A 71 -4.02 15.92 -16.13
CA PHE A 71 -3.75 14.92 -17.14
C PHE A 71 -5.06 14.23 -17.55
N GLU A 72 -5.14 13.81 -18.80
CA GLU A 72 -6.20 12.94 -19.29
C GLU A 72 -5.59 11.60 -19.66
N TRP A 73 -6.24 10.49 -19.32
CA TRP A 73 -5.74 9.18 -19.69
C TRP A 73 -6.80 8.10 -19.73
N VAL A 74 -6.47 7.04 -20.44
CA VAL A 74 -7.08 5.71 -20.35
C VAL A 74 -5.92 4.75 -20.12
N LYS A 75 -5.91 4.08 -18.97
CA LYS A 75 -4.80 3.23 -18.52
C LYS A 75 -4.44 2.21 -19.60
N GLU A 76 -3.14 2.07 -19.84
CA GLU A 76 -2.53 1.22 -20.89
C GLU A 76 -2.85 1.59 -22.33
N GLN A 77 -3.58 2.68 -22.59
CA GLN A 77 -3.94 3.07 -23.95
C GLN A 77 -3.35 4.42 -24.32
N ILE A 78 -3.57 5.43 -23.48
CA ILE A 78 -3.14 6.80 -23.79
C ILE A 78 -3.06 7.66 -22.53
N TYR A 79 -2.12 8.59 -22.49
CA TYR A 79 -2.19 9.74 -21.58
C TYR A 79 -1.80 11.03 -22.31
N SER A 80 -2.29 12.16 -21.82
CA SER A 80 -1.90 13.48 -22.31
C SER A 80 -1.86 14.53 -21.20
N VAL A 81 -1.07 15.59 -21.44
CA VAL A 81 -0.98 16.77 -20.59
C VAL A 81 -0.99 18.04 -21.42
N GLU A 82 -1.76 19.02 -20.96
CA GLU A 82 -1.86 20.36 -21.53
C GLU A 82 -1.16 21.39 -20.64
N ARG A 83 -0.23 22.13 -21.23
CA ARG A 83 0.51 23.22 -20.58
C ARG A 83 0.32 24.52 -21.34
N ARG A 84 -0.30 25.51 -20.69
CA ARG A 84 -0.52 26.87 -21.22
C ARG A 84 0.46 27.84 -20.58
N TYR A 85 1.43 28.32 -21.34
CA TYR A 85 2.51 29.16 -20.83
C TYR A 85 2.08 30.62 -20.72
N GLU A 86 2.42 31.26 -19.61
CA GLU A 86 2.20 32.69 -19.38
C GLU A 86 3.38 33.54 -19.84
N GLY A 87 4.57 32.94 -19.91
CA GLY A 87 5.79 33.58 -20.37
C GLY A 87 6.79 32.58 -20.95
N GLY A 88 7.73 33.08 -21.74
CA GLY A 88 8.77 32.28 -22.37
C GLY A 88 8.54 32.02 -23.87
N PRO A 89 9.26 31.02 -24.45
CA PRO A 89 9.27 30.77 -25.89
C PRO A 89 8.03 30.00 -26.40
N ILE A 90 7.31 29.31 -25.52
CA ILE A 90 6.17 28.46 -25.85
C ILE A 90 4.90 29.17 -25.38
N LYS A 91 3.79 29.04 -26.12
CA LYS A 91 2.45 29.49 -25.71
C LYS A 91 1.60 28.30 -25.25
N LEU A 92 1.64 27.19 -25.99
CA LEU A 92 0.93 25.95 -25.69
C LEU A 92 1.83 24.75 -25.98
N LEU A 93 1.79 23.76 -25.09
CA LEU A 93 2.31 22.41 -25.31
C LEU A 93 1.20 21.42 -24.96
N ILE A 94 0.89 20.53 -25.88
CA ILE A 94 0.14 19.29 -25.59
C ILE A 94 1.07 18.12 -25.88
N TRP A 95 1.37 17.33 -24.85
CA TRP A 95 2.13 16.10 -24.97
C TRP A 95 1.20 14.92 -24.76
N GLU A 96 1.29 13.92 -25.64
CA GLU A 96 0.46 12.73 -25.64
C GLU A 96 1.32 11.50 -25.92
N VAL A 97 1.06 10.41 -25.20
CA VAL A 97 1.69 9.10 -25.44
C VAL A 97 0.60 8.05 -25.53
N ALA A 98 0.53 7.39 -26.69
CA ALA A 98 -0.41 6.32 -26.98
C ALA A 98 0.31 4.97 -27.11
N PHE A 99 -0.36 3.92 -26.68
CA PHE A 99 0.13 2.55 -26.62
C PHE A 99 -0.84 1.65 -27.39
N LYS A 100 -0.29 0.75 -28.20
CA LYS A 100 -1.05 -0.27 -28.94
C LYS A 100 -0.29 -1.56 -28.95
N ASP A 101 -1.01 -2.67 -29.01
CA ASP A 101 -0.39 -3.97 -29.25
C ASP A 101 0.24 -3.95 -30.64
N SER A 102 1.47 -4.44 -30.71
CA SER A 102 2.20 -4.59 -31.96
C SER A 102 1.87 -5.93 -32.63
N ASN A 103 2.26 -6.06 -33.90
CA ASN A 103 2.17 -7.34 -34.59
C ASN A 103 3.30 -8.32 -34.21
N GLU A 104 4.27 -7.90 -33.40
CA GLU A 104 5.35 -8.76 -32.92
C GLU A 104 4.87 -9.57 -31.72
N THR A 105 5.17 -10.88 -31.69
CA THR A 105 4.86 -11.76 -30.56
C THR A 105 6.11 -11.99 -29.73
N LEU A 106 6.00 -11.78 -28.42
CA LEU A 106 7.05 -12.04 -27.44
C LEU A 106 7.19 -13.55 -27.18
N GLU A 107 8.27 -13.96 -26.51
CA GLU A 107 8.53 -15.37 -26.19
C GLU A 107 7.42 -16.04 -25.38
N ASN A 108 6.71 -15.26 -24.55
CA ASN A 108 5.58 -15.73 -23.75
C ASN A 108 4.23 -15.72 -24.49
N GLY A 109 4.22 -15.46 -25.80
CA GLY A 109 3.02 -15.45 -26.63
C GLY A 109 2.20 -14.14 -26.59
N GLN A 110 2.55 -13.19 -25.73
CA GLN A 110 1.90 -11.87 -25.69
C GLN A 110 2.40 -10.97 -26.83
N PRO A 111 1.61 -9.98 -27.29
CA PRO A 111 2.10 -9.00 -28.25
C PRO A 111 3.12 -8.04 -27.61
N GLY A 112 4.11 -7.61 -28.40
CA GLY A 112 4.93 -6.44 -28.08
C GLY A 112 4.11 -5.15 -28.13
N THR A 113 4.74 -3.99 -27.93
CA THR A 113 4.03 -2.71 -27.84
C THR A 113 4.52 -1.70 -28.87
N GLU A 114 3.58 -1.12 -29.61
CA GLU A 114 3.77 0.06 -30.44
C GLU A 114 3.44 1.33 -29.63
N ILE A 115 4.38 2.26 -29.57
CA ILE A 115 4.29 3.49 -28.80
C ILE A 115 4.34 4.69 -29.75
N THR A 116 3.37 5.59 -29.61
CA THR A 116 3.29 6.83 -30.37
C THR A 116 3.31 8.03 -29.44
N GLY A 117 4.36 8.84 -29.50
CA GLY A 117 4.46 10.12 -28.82
C GLY A 117 4.10 11.28 -29.75
N THR A 118 3.12 12.10 -29.37
CA THR A 118 2.67 13.26 -30.14
C THR A 118 2.87 14.55 -29.33
N ALA A 119 3.67 15.47 -29.88
CA ALA A 119 3.90 16.78 -29.29
C ALA A 119 3.35 17.89 -30.19
N ARG A 120 2.37 18.64 -29.67
CA ARG A 120 1.77 19.81 -30.32
C ARG A 120 2.26 21.07 -29.63
N PHE A 121 2.87 21.98 -30.38
CA PHE A 121 3.39 23.25 -29.87
C PHE A 121 2.77 24.44 -30.58
N ILE A 122 2.39 25.47 -29.82
CA ILE A 122 2.18 26.82 -30.36
C ILE A 122 3.33 27.70 -29.86
N PRO A 123 4.24 28.16 -30.75
CA PRO A 123 5.31 29.06 -30.35
C PRO A 123 4.75 30.44 -29.93
N ALA A 124 5.34 31.07 -28.93
CA ALA A 124 4.97 32.42 -28.47
C ALA A 124 5.63 33.53 -29.31
N ASN A 125 6.90 33.35 -29.66
CA ASN A 125 7.72 34.27 -30.47
C ASN A 125 8.68 33.53 -31.43
N LEU A 126 9.40 34.27 -32.29
CA LEU A 126 10.37 33.69 -33.24
C LEU A 126 11.47 32.86 -32.55
N ILE A 127 11.86 33.25 -31.32
CA ILE A 127 12.80 32.48 -30.49
C ILE A 127 12.22 31.09 -30.20
N GLY A 128 10.95 31.01 -29.80
CA GLY A 128 10.29 29.73 -29.60
C GLY A 128 10.17 28.88 -30.85
N HIS A 129 9.92 29.51 -32.00
CA HIS A 129 9.88 28.80 -33.27
C HIS A 129 11.23 28.11 -33.59
N ALA A 130 12.34 28.71 -33.17
CA ALA A 130 13.69 28.15 -33.32
C ALA A 130 14.10 27.19 -32.19
N ALA A 131 13.65 27.42 -30.96
CA ALA A 131 14.04 26.64 -29.77
C ALA A 131 13.30 25.29 -29.63
N ILE A 132 12.04 25.20 -30.10
CA ILE A 132 11.24 23.97 -30.00
C ILE A 132 11.94 22.76 -30.66
N PRO A 133 12.48 22.86 -31.89
CA PRO A 133 13.17 21.73 -32.52
C PRO A 133 14.45 21.29 -31.82
N THR A 134 15.18 22.22 -31.19
CA THR A 134 16.52 21.97 -30.65
C THR A 134 16.51 21.51 -29.19
N VAL A 135 15.58 22.02 -28.38
CA VAL A 135 15.48 21.70 -26.94
C VAL A 135 14.29 20.79 -26.65
N GLY A 136 13.10 21.13 -27.17
CA GLY A 136 11.88 20.38 -26.92
C GLY A 136 11.90 18.97 -27.52
N LEU A 137 12.22 18.85 -28.82
CA LEU A 137 12.28 17.54 -29.48
C LEU A 137 13.44 16.66 -29.01
N LYS A 138 14.54 17.26 -28.54
CA LYS A 138 15.65 16.48 -27.95
C LYS A 138 15.17 15.73 -26.71
N SER A 139 14.46 16.43 -25.81
CA SER A 139 13.91 15.83 -24.59
C SER A 139 12.91 14.73 -24.92
N ILE A 140 12.02 14.96 -25.90
CA ILE A 140 11.05 13.94 -26.38
C ILE A 140 11.77 12.71 -26.97
N LYS A 141 12.86 12.90 -27.71
CA LYS A 141 13.64 11.76 -28.22
C LYS A 141 14.29 10.96 -27.10
N GLU A 142 14.76 11.60 -26.03
CA GLU A 142 15.31 10.89 -24.86
C GLU A 142 14.23 10.13 -24.09
N ILE A 143 13.01 10.68 -23.97
CA ILE A 143 11.83 9.97 -23.47
C ILE A 143 11.62 8.66 -24.22
N MET A 144 11.66 8.71 -25.56
CA MET A 144 11.48 7.51 -26.39
C MET A 144 12.65 6.52 -26.27
N LYS A 145 13.83 6.94 -25.81
CA LYS A 145 14.95 6.01 -25.55
C LYS A 145 14.88 5.35 -24.18
N TYR A 146 13.95 5.76 -23.31
CA TYR A 146 13.88 5.22 -21.95
C TYR A 146 13.69 3.71 -21.93
N ILE A 147 12.80 3.18 -22.78
CA ILE A 147 12.58 1.73 -22.90
C ILE A 147 13.83 1.02 -23.44
N ASP A 148 14.61 1.64 -24.34
CA ASP A 148 15.88 1.03 -24.78
C ASP A 148 16.84 0.87 -23.61
N LYS A 149 16.99 1.93 -22.81
CA LYS A 149 17.86 1.92 -21.62
C LYS A 149 17.40 0.88 -20.61
N TYR A 150 16.08 0.73 -20.46
CA TYR A 150 15.48 -0.29 -19.60
C TYR A 150 15.79 -1.71 -20.11
N LEU A 151 15.57 -1.97 -21.40
CA LEU A 151 15.86 -3.26 -22.01
C LEU A 151 17.35 -3.62 -21.91
N GLU A 152 18.23 -2.65 -22.14
CA GLU A 152 19.68 -2.82 -22.01
C GLU A 152 20.08 -3.15 -20.56
N ALA A 153 19.56 -2.40 -19.58
CA ALA A 153 19.84 -2.62 -18.17
C ALA A 153 19.36 -3.99 -17.65
N ASN A 154 18.32 -4.57 -18.26
CA ASN A 154 17.70 -5.81 -17.81
C ASN A 154 18.04 -7.04 -18.67
N HIS A 155 18.86 -6.89 -19.73
CA HIS A 155 19.22 -8.00 -20.61
C HIS A 155 20.02 -9.11 -19.90
N THR A 156 20.84 -8.75 -18.90
CA THR A 156 21.68 -9.69 -18.13
C THR A 156 21.47 -9.59 -16.62
N ALA A 157 20.55 -8.75 -16.17
CA ALA A 157 20.34 -8.53 -14.74
C ALA A 157 19.63 -9.73 -14.12
N GLY A 158 20.10 -10.17 -12.94
CA GLY A 158 19.42 -11.21 -12.15
C GLY A 158 18.13 -10.73 -11.49
N PHE A 159 17.79 -9.44 -11.61
CA PHE A 159 16.61 -8.80 -11.04
C PHE A 159 16.28 -7.52 -11.82
N GLU A 160 15.04 -7.05 -11.72
CA GLU A 160 14.62 -5.86 -12.46
C GLU A 160 15.30 -4.57 -11.93
N THR A 161 15.92 -3.83 -12.85
CA THR A 161 16.63 -2.56 -12.57
C THR A 161 16.12 -1.45 -13.48
N LEU A 162 15.79 -0.28 -12.90
CA LEU A 162 15.40 0.89 -13.67
C LEU A 162 16.64 1.67 -14.16
N PRO A 163 16.59 2.31 -15.34
CA PRO A 163 17.70 3.12 -15.84
C PRO A 163 18.08 4.25 -14.88
N SER A 164 19.38 4.43 -14.65
CA SER A 164 19.97 5.48 -13.80
C SER A 164 20.96 6.34 -14.61
N GLN A 165 21.10 7.61 -14.25
CA GLN A 165 22.05 8.57 -14.84
C GLN A 165 23.04 9.14 -13.81
N SER A 166 22.87 8.80 -12.54
CA SER A 166 23.56 9.47 -11.45
C SER A 166 24.91 8.83 -11.12
N ASN A 167 25.97 9.64 -11.18
CA ASN A 167 27.25 9.35 -10.50
C ASN A 167 27.08 9.67 -9.01
N VAL A 168 26.37 8.79 -8.29
CA VAL A 168 26.08 8.95 -6.87
C VAL A 168 27.35 8.80 -6.05
N LYS A 169 27.58 9.72 -5.12
CA LYS A 169 28.64 9.57 -4.11
C LYS A 169 28.08 8.84 -2.89
N VAL A 170 28.64 7.67 -2.61
CA VAL A 170 28.24 6.78 -1.52
C VAL A 170 29.42 6.58 -0.57
N ASP A 171 29.17 6.61 0.74
CA ASP A 171 30.15 6.21 1.75
C ASP A 171 30.27 4.68 1.78
N GLN A 172 31.16 4.15 0.94
CA GLN A 172 31.39 2.72 0.80
C GLN A 172 31.87 2.05 2.10
N GLN A 173 32.68 2.75 2.91
CA GLN A 173 33.17 2.19 4.17
C GLN A 173 32.01 1.99 5.15
N ARG A 174 31.10 2.98 5.24
CA ARG A 174 29.91 2.86 6.06
C ARG A 174 28.99 1.75 5.58
N VAL A 175 28.76 1.66 4.27
CA VAL A 175 27.94 0.59 3.66
C VAL A 175 28.49 -0.79 4.01
N SER A 176 29.80 -1.03 3.82
CA SER A 176 30.42 -2.32 4.17
C SER A 176 30.24 -2.65 5.66
N ARG A 177 30.45 -1.68 6.56
CA ARG A 177 30.29 -1.89 8.00
C ARG A 177 28.85 -2.26 8.38
N ILE A 178 27.84 -1.60 7.79
CA ILE A 178 26.44 -1.91 8.06
C ILE A 178 26.05 -3.25 7.44
N SER A 179 26.55 -3.56 6.24
CA SER A 179 26.33 -4.86 5.59
C SER A 179 26.71 -6.03 6.49
N GLU A 180 27.89 -5.97 7.13
CA GLU A 180 28.32 -7.02 8.06
C GLU A 180 27.36 -7.20 9.23
N LYS A 181 26.80 -6.10 9.77
CA LYS A 181 25.80 -6.21 10.84
C LYS A 181 24.48 -6.79 10.35
N LEU A 182 24.01 -6.37 9.18
CA LEU A 182 22.77 -6.87 8.59
C LEU A 182 22.82 -8.37 8.34
N LYS A 183 23.98 -8.93 7.94
CA LYS A 183 24.18 -10.39 7.79
C LYS A 183 23.99 -11.18 9.09
N PHE A 184 24.13 -10.56 10.26
CA PHE A 184 23.81 -11.21 11.54
C PHE A 184 22.33 -11.11 11.91
N LEU A 185 21.62 -10.12 11.37
CA LEU A 185 20.22 -9.81 11.72
C LEU A 185 19.23 -10.40 10.72
N HIS A 186 19.65 -10.65 9.48
CA HIS A 186 18.79 -11.09 8.38
C HIS A 186 19.42 -12.29 7.66
N HIS A 187 18.68 -13.38 7.51
CA HIS A 187 19.19 -14.65 6.98
C HIS A 187 19.43 -14.62 5.47
N ASP A 188 18.63 -13.87 4.71
CA ASP A 188 18.76 -13.82 3.26
C ASP A 188 19.81 -12.79 2.82
N HIS A 189 21.03 -13.27 2.58
CA HIS A 189 22.14 -12.43 2.15
C HIS A 189 21.98 -11.88 0.71
N GLN A 190 21.13 -12.50 -0.11
CA GLN A 190 20.83 -11.99 -1.46
C GLN A 190 19.98 -10.73 -1.36
N GLN A 191 18.96 -10.72 -0.49
CA GLN A 191 18.14 -9.52 -0.22
C GLN A 191 19.01 -8.34 0.25
N ILE A 192 19.95 -8.57 1.17
CA ILE A 192 20.90 -7.55 1.62
C ILE A 192 21.70 -7.00 0.44
N SER A 193 22.26 -7.89 -0.39
CA SER A 193 23.14 -7.51 -1.50
C SER A 193 22.39 -6.66 -2.56
N ILE A 194 21.14 -7.05 -2.88
CA ILE A 194 20.30 -6.32 -3.83
C ILE A 194 19.91 -4.95 -3.27
N LEU A 195 19.48 -4.87 -2.01
CA LEU A 195 19.15 -3.59 -1.37
C LEU A 195 20.36 -2.65 -1.37
N LEU A 196 21.54 -3.12 -1.00
CA LEU A 196 22.75 -2.29 -0.98
C LEU A 196 23.15 -1.80 -2.38
N ASN A 197 23.00 -2.64 -3.40
CA ASN A 197 23.23 -2.25 -4.78
C ASN A 197 22.24 -1.16 -5.23
N HIS A 198 20.94 -1.36 -4.97
CA HIS A 198 19.88 -0.36 -5.25
C HIS A 198 20.20 0.98 -4.59
N LEU A 199 20.46 0.98 -3.28
CA LEU A 199 20.81 2.18 -2.52
C LEU A 199 22.07 2.89 -3.05
N SER A 200 22.99 2.15 -3.67
CA SER A 200 24.25 2.71 -4.17
C SER A 200 24.16 3.24 -5.60
N THR A 201 23.21 2.77 -6.40
CA THR A 201 23.20 2.98 -7.87
C THR A 201 21.92 3.62 -8.41
N ALA A 202 20.80 3.48 -7.69
CA ALA A 202 19.52 4.01 -8.13
C ALA A 202 19.46 5.53 -8.00
N GLU A 203 18.54 6.15 -8.75
CA GLU A 203 18.28 7.58 -8.69
C GLU A 203 17.74 8.03 -7.32
N ASP A 204 17.84 9.32 -7.02
CA ASP A 204 17.41 9.87 -5.72
C ASP A 204 15.94 9.55 -5.41
N ASN A 205 15.04 9.62 -6.39
CA ASN A 205 13.62 9.30 -6.19
C ASN A 205 13.34 7.81 -5.96
N GLU A 206 14.28 6.92 -6.31
CA GLU A 206 14.16 5.46 -6.09
C GLU A 206 14.66 5.05 -4.70
N VAL A 207 15.40 5.92 -4.02
CA VAL A 207 15.94 5.69 -2.66
C VAL A 207 15.31 6.61 -1.62
N LEU A 208 14.30 7.39 -2.03
CA LEU A 208 13.43 8.21 -1.21
C LEU A 208 12.02 7.62 -1.28
N HIS A 209 11.25 7.70 -0.20
CA HIS A 209 9.86 7.25 -0.15
C HIS A 209 9.64 5.77 -0.60
N MET A 210 10.64 4.92 -0.39
CA MET A 210 10.60 3.50 -0.77
C MET A 210 9.49 2.76 -0.05
N GLN A 211 8.79 1.90 -0.79
CA GLN A 211 7.84 0.93 -0.29
C GLN A 211 8.48 -0.46 -0.37
N PRO A 212 8.74 -1.14 0.76
CA PRO A 212 9.46 -2.41 0.75
C PRO A 212 8.69 -3.52 0.02
N TYR A 213 7.35 -3.56 0.12
CA TYR A 213 6.57 -4.58 -0.60
C TYR A 213 6.62 -4.39 -2.12
N ALA A 214 6.59 -3.15 -2.61
CA ALA A 214 6.72 -2.87 -4.04
C ALA A 214 8.11 -3.30 -4.58
N LEU A 215 9.16 -3.10 -3.78
CA LEU A 215 10.52 -3.57 -4.12
C LEU A 215 10.66 -5.09 -4.01
N ALA A 216 10.07 -5.70 -2.99
CA ALA A 216 10.04 -7.15 -2.84
C ALA A 216 9.33 -7.82 -4.02
N ASP A 217 8.17 -7.32 -4.43
CA ASP A 217 7.44 -7.81 -5.60
C ASP A 217 8.26 -7.66 -6.89
N ARG A 218 8.91 -6.50 -7.06
CA ARG A 218 9.79 -6.22 -8.21
C ARG A 218 10.96 -7.21 -8.29
N TRP A 219 11.49 -7.64 -7.14
CA TRP A 219 12.66 -8.51 -7.05
C TRP A 219 12.33 -9.98 -6.76
N GLY A 220 11.04 -10.33 -6.64
CA GLY A 220 10.59 -11.70 -6.37
C GLY A 220 10.90 -12.20 -4.95
N PHE A 221 10.98 -11.30 -3.97
CA PHE A 221 11.23 -11.64 -2.57
C PHE A 221 9.96 -11.73 -1.73
N SER A 222 10.05 -12.42 -0.58
CA SER A 222 8.99 -12.41 0.43
C SER A 222 8.80 -10.98 0.95
N ARG A 223 7.58 -10.46 0.83
CA ARG A 223 7.22 -9.12 1.31
C ARG A 223 7.54 -8.93 2.80
N GLN A 224 7.25 -9.94 3.63
CA GLN A 224 7.47 -9.87 5.08
C GLN A 224 8.95 -9.85 5.43
N GLU A 225 9.74 -10.82 4.95
CA GLU A 225 11.19 -10.86 5.19
C GLU A 225 11.87 -9.57 4.69
N PHE A 226 11.42 -9.04 3.54
CA PHE A 226 12.00 -7.82 2.99
C PHE A 226 11.66 -6.57 3.82
N LEU A 227 10.46 -6.50 4.41
CA LEU A 227 10.13 -5.46 5.40
C LEU A 227 11.01 -5.59 6.65
N GLU A 228 11.24 -6.79 7.16
CA GLU A 228 12.12 -7.02 8.32
C GLU A 228 13.55 -6.53 8.05
N LEU A 229 14.09 -6.79 6.84
CA LEU A 229 15.36 -6.23 6.40
C LEU A 229 15.36 -4.69 6.40
N PHE A 230 14.27 -4.06 5.98
CA PHE A 230 14.12 -2.60 6.01
C PHE A 230 14.11 -2.06 7.45
N LEU A 231 13.40 -2.72 8.37
CA LEU A 231 13.37 -2.34 9.78
C LEU A 231 14.74 -2.47 10.45
N HIS A 232 15.47 -3.57 10.21
CA HIS A 232 16.86 -3.72 10.65
C HIS A 232 17.77 -2.66 10.04
N SER A 233 17.57 -2.31 8.76
CA SER A 233 18.33 -1.27 8.07
C SER A 233 18.10 0.12 8.65
N VAL A 234 16.90 0.42 9.14
CA VAL A 234 16.63 1.66 9.90
C VAL A 234 17.39 1.62 11.23
N LYS A 235 17.33 0.51 11.96
CA LYS A 235 18.03 0.38 13.26
C LYS A 235 19.54 0.58 13.13
N GLU A 236 20.14 0.08 12.04
CA GLU A 236 21.57 0.21 11.77
C GLU A 236 21.98 1.53 11.09
N GLY A 237 21.02 2.44 10.85
CA GLY A 237 21.27 3.76 10.29
C GLY A 237 21.70 3.73 8.82
N LEU A 238 21.22 2.72 8.07
CA LEU A 238 21.26 2.67 6.61
C LEU A 238 20.07 3.41 6.01
N LEU A 239 18.90 3.26 6.62
CA LEU A 239 17.64 3.87 6.21
C LEU A 239 17.07 4.77 7.32
N ASN A 240 16.16 5.64 6.92
CA ASN A 240 15.20 6.34 7.75
C ASN A 240 13.81 5.77 7.49
N GLN A 241 12.94 5.83 8.50
CA GLN A 241 11.50 5.60 8.34
C GLN A 241 10.74 6.93 8.43
N GLU A 242 9.59 6.99 7.77
CA GLU A 242 8.64 8.08 7.87
C GLU A 242 7.19 7.57 7.72
N TRP A 243 6.27 8.27 8.35
CA TRP A 243 4.83 8.05 8.25
C TRP A 243 4.24 8.99 7.21
N SER A 244 3.73 8.45 6.12
CA SER A 244 3.01 9.17 5.06
C SER A 244 1.51 9.17 5.33
N LEU A 245 0.90 10.34 5.40
CA LEU A 245 -0.53 10.52 5.67
C LEU A 245 -1.28 10.67 4.34
N MET A 246 -2.05 9.64 3.97
CA MET A 246 -2.59 9.43 2.64
C MET A 246 -4.01 9.95 2.50
N CYS A 247 -4.29 10.67 1.41
CA CYS A 247 -5.66 11.09 1.11
C CYS A 247 -6.53 9.91 0.64
N PRO A 248 -7.77 9.75 1.14
CA PRO A 248 -8.64 8.63 0.78
C PRO A 248 -9.06 8.58 -0.69
N ASN A 249 -8.98 9.71 -1.41
CA ASN A 249 -9.44 9.83 -2.78
C ASN A 249 -8.30 9.76 -3.81
N CYS A 250 -7.27 10.59 -3.66
CA CYS A 250 -6.12 10.57 -4.59
C CYS A 250 -5.03 9.57 -4.20
N ARG A 251 -5.01 9.08 -2.94
CA ARG A 251 -3.99 8.16 -2.43
C ARG A 251 -2.56 8.67 -2.60
N VAL A 252 -2.41 9.98 -2.51
CA VAL A 252 -1.13 10.68 -2.50
C VAL A 252 -0.89 11.19 -1.08
N PRO A 253 0.35 11.10 -0.55
CA PRO A 253 0.69 11.69 0.74
C PRO A 253 0.37 13.19 0.75
N LYS A 254 -0.22 13.69 1.84
CA LYS A 254 -0.49 15.13 2.05
C LYS A 254 0.42 15.75 3.09
N SER A 255 0.96 14.93 3.96
CA SER A 255 1.99 15.30 4.92
C SER A 255 2.75 14.05 5.33
N THR A 256 3.96 14.23 5.84
CA THR A 256 4.75 13.17 6.42
C THR A 256 5.10 13.49 7.88
N SER A 257 5.46 12.47 8.64
CA SER A 257 5.95 12.59 10.01
C SER A 257 7.10 11.61 10.24
N SER A 258 8.16 12.03 10.92
CA SER A 258 9.25 11.13 11.31
C SER A 258 8.93 10.28 12.54
N SER A 259 7.84 10.57 13.25
CA SER A 259 7.42 9.83 14.45
C SER A 259 5.91 9.75 14.57
N MET A 260 5.41 8.61 15.06
CA MET A 260 4.00 8.38 15.33
C MET A 260 3.42 9.43 16.29
N ARG A 261 4.22 9.98 17.21
CA ARG A 261 3.79 11.03 18.15
C ARG A 261 3.32 12.32 17.47
N ASN A 262 3.86 12.63 16.29
CA ASN A 262 3.57 13.87 15.56
C ASN A 262 2.51 13.70 14.46
N VAL A 263 1.97 12.49 14.30
CA VAL A 263 0.84 12.24 13.38
C VAL A 263 -0.35 13.07 13.84
N LYS A 264 -1.10 13.69 12.92
CA LYS A 264 -2.27 14.52 13.26
C LYS A 264 -3.55 13.74 12.98
N ASN A 265 -4.57 13.87 13.83
CA ASN A 265 -5.83 13.14 13.64
C ASN A 265 -6.63 13.53 12.37
N GLN A 266 -6.42 14.75 11.85
CA GLN A 266 -7.14 15.26 10.69
C GLN A 266 -6.17 15.88 9.68
N VAL A 267 -6.42 15.60 8.39
CA VAL A 267 -5.62 16.10 7.27
C VAL A 267 -6.56 16.66 6.20
N HIS A 268 -6.15 17.78 5.59
CA HIS A 268 -6.84 18.39 4.46
C HIS A 268 -6.14 18.01 3.14
N CYS A 269 -6.90 17.73 2.08
CA CYS A 269 -6.39 17.54 0.74
C CYS A 269 -6.89 18.65 -0.19
N ASP A 270 -5.98 19.50 -0.66
CA ASP A 270 -6.24 20.62 -1.56
C ASP A 270 -6.76 20.17 -2.95
N LEU A 271 -6.22 19.07 -3.50
CA LEU A 271 -6.60 18.54 -4.80
C LEU A 271 -8.01 17.91 -4.77
N CYS A 272 -8.32 17.18 -3.70
CA CYS A 272 -9.60 16.49 -3.57
C CYS A 272 -10.66 17.33 -2.86
N GLY A 273 -10.30 18.42 -2.20
CA GLY A 273 -11.20 19.27 -1.44
C GLY A 273 -11.83 18.59 -0.21
N VAL A 274 -11.12 17.65 0.42
CA VAL A 274 -11.66 16.86 1.56
C VAL A 274 -10.84 17.02 2.82
N ASP A 275 -11.54 17.07 3.94
CA ASP A 275 -11.00 16.82 5.27
C ASP A 275 -11.36 15.41 5.70
N TYR A 276 -10.40 14.69 6.27
CA TYR A 276 -10.60 13.30 6.68
C TYR A 276 -9.87 12.99 7.98
N GLN A 277 -10.45 12.07 8.75
CA GLN A 277 -9.81 11.47 9.90
C GLN A 277 -8.90 10.34 9.46
N LEU A 278 -7.77 10.19 10.14
CA LEU A 278 -6.85 9.10 9.86
C LEU A 278 -7.34 7.77 10.44
N ASP A 279 -6.89 6.72 9.79
CA ASP A 279 -7.10 5.33 10.12
C ASP A 279 -5.78 4.58 9.78
N PHE A 280 -5.45 3.57 10.58
CA PHE A 280 -4.19 2.83 10.49
C PHE A 280 -4.16 1.82 9.34
N ASP A 281 -5.31 1.33 8.87
CA ASP A 281 -5.38 0.34 7.79
C ASP A 281 -5.11 0.94 6.41
N ARG A 282 -5.41 2.21 6.19
CA ARG A 282 -5.37 2.78 4.84
C ARG A 282 -4.69 4.13 4.74
N TYR A 283 -4.83 4.99 5.75
CA TYR A 283 -4.46 6.40 5.60
C TYR A 283 -3.10 6.75 6.19
N ILE A 284 -2.43 5.78 6.80
CA ILE A 284 -1.08 5.94 7.33
C ILE A 284 -0.21 4.82 6.79
N GLU A 285 0.79 5.20 6.01
CA GLU A 285 1.75 4.27 5.41
C GLU A 285 3.15 4.54 5.92
N MET A 286 3.92 3.49 6.21
CA MET A 286 5.34 3.60 6.49
C MET A 286 6.13 3.59 5.17
N LYS A 287 6.98 4.60 4.99
CA LYS A 287 7.92 4.69 3.88
C LYS A 287 9.34 4.82 4.40
N PHE A 288 10.29 4.51 3.52
CA PHE A 288 11.70 4.47 3.87
C PHE A 288 12.53 5.32 2.93
N SER A 289 13.58 5.93 3.47
CA SER A 289 14.50 6.75 2.70
C SER A 289 15.93 6.43 3.07
N ILE A 290 16.87 6.54 2.14
CA ILE A 290 18.29 6.36 2.47
C ILE A 290 18.74 7.38 3.52
N HIS A 291 19.52 6.91 4.51
CA HIS A 291 20.06 7.79 5.54
C HIS A 291 21.13 8.74 4.93
N PRO A 292 21.08 10.08 5.18
CA PRO A 292 21.99 11.06 4.57
C PRO A 292 23.48 10.83 4.84
N SER A 293 23.82 10.07 5.88
CA SER A 293 25.21 9.68 6.17
C SER A 293 25.75 8.58 5.25
N VAL A 294 24.90 7.96 4.42
CA VAL A 294 25.29 6.92 3.45
C VAL A 294 25.45 7.56 2.08
N ARG A 295 24.41 8.25 1.61
CA ARG A 295 24.44 9.17 0.46
C ARG A 295 23.44 10.29 0.69
N LYS A 296 23.68 11.45 0.08
CA LYS A 296 22.67 12.50 -0.02
C LYS A 296 21.76 12.19 -1.20
N ALA A 297 20.46 12.30 -1.01
CA ALA A 297 19.45 12.26 -2.06
C ALA A 297 18.60 13.53 -1.96
N VAL A 298 18.19 14.09 -3.10
CA VAL A 298 17.40 15.32 -3.16
C VAL A 298 16.03 15.01 -3.77
N ASP A 299 14.99 15.28 -3.00
CA ASP A 299 13.61 15.21 -3.48
C ASP A 299 13.29 16.44 -4.35
N GLN A 300 13.59 16.31 -5.64
CA GLN A 300 13.22 17.30 -6.65
C GLN A 300 11.97 16.83 -7.38
N VAL A 301 10.99 17.71 -7.59
CA VAL A 301 9.79 17.36 -8.34
C VAL A 301 9.96 17.72 -9.82
N TYR A 302 9.58 16.84 -10.73
CA TYR A 302 9.56 17.05 -12.17
C TYR A 302 8.13 16.93 -12.76
N CYS A 303 7.24 16.20 -12.09
CA CYS A 303 5.83 16.03 -12.39
C CYS A 303 5.05 15.58 -11.14
N MET A 304 3.91 16.23 -10.88
CA MET A 304 3.10 15.97 -9.69
C MET A 304 1.88 15.06 -9.96
N THR A 305 1.29 15.11 -11.15
CA THR A 305 -0.06 14.56 -11.39
C THR A 305 -0.16 13.59 -12.57
N GLY A 306 0.97 12.99 -12.98
CA GLY A 306 0.97 11.96 -14.01
C GLY A 306 0.28 10.66 -13.57
N PRO A 307 -0.09 9.76 -14.50
CA PRO A 307 -0.91 8.59 -14.17
C PRO A 307 -0.28 7.64 -13.13
N ALA A 308 1.04 7.47 -13.12
CA ALA A 308 1.73 6.63 -12.13
C ALA A 308 1.61 7.15 -10.67
N ARG A 309 1.25 8.43 -10.46
CA ARG A 309 1.00 8.99 -9.13
C ARG A 309 -0.39 8.63 -8.58
N SER A 310 -1.28 8.09 -9.41
CA SER A 310 -2.61 7.62 -9.02
C SER A 310 -2.95 6.34 -9.77
N PRO A 311 -2.20 5.24 -9.51
CA PRO A 311 -2.27 4.01 -10.31
C PRO A 311 -3.63 3.29 -10.24
N HIS A 312 -4.46 3.64 -9.24
CA HIS A 312 -5.83 3.16 -9.06
C HIS A 312 -6.85 3.83 -9.98
N VAL A 313 -6.52 4.99 -10.56
CA VAL A 313 -7.38 5.69 -11.52
C VAL A 313 -7.14 5.09 -12.91
N LEU A 314 -8.16 4.42 -13.42
CA LEU A 314 -8.15 3.71 -14.69
C LEU A 314 -8.37 4.65 -15.88
N SER A 315 -9.18 5.69 -15.69
CA SER A 315 -9.44 6.69 -16.72
C SER A 315 -9.75 8.03 -16.07
N GLN A 316 -9.26 9.11 -16.67
CA GLN A 316 -9.52 10.48 -16.24
C GLN A 316 -9.73 11.37 -17.46
N LYS A 317 -10.79 12.19 -17.43
CA LYS A 317 -11.13 13.09 -18.53
C LYS A 317 -11.75 14.39 -18.04
N ARG A 318 -11.40 15.50 -18.68
CA ARG A 318 -11.97 16.83 -18.46
C ARG A 318 -13.18 17.03 -19.37
N VAL A 319 -14.21 17.69 -18.86
CA VAL A 319 -15.42 18.04 -19.61
C VAL A 319 -15.78 19.49 -19.31
N SER A 320 -15.72 20.36 -20.32
CA SER A 320 -16.03 21.78 -20.15
C SER A 320 -17.51 22.00 -19.82
N PRO A 321 -17.88 23.16 -19.23
CA PRO A 321 -19.28 23.52 -19.02
C PRO A 321 -20.08 23.48 -20.33
N GLY A 322 -21.21 22.79 -20.34
CA GLY A 322 -22.11 22.67 -21.50
C GLY A 322 -21.67 21.67 -22.57
N ASP A 323 -20.49 21.06 -22.43
CA ASP A 323 -19.99 20.08 -23.39
C ASP A 323 -20.50 18.66 -23.08
N GLU A 324 -20.51 17.82 -24.12
CA GLU A 324 -20.57 16.37 -23.99
C GLU A 324 -19.31 15.71 -24.56
N THR A 325 -18.89 14.59 -23.96
CA THR A 325 -17.73 13.86 -24.44
C THR A 325 -17.86 12.36 -24.25
N VAL A 326 -17.17 11.61 -25.12
CA VAL A 326 -17.01 10.17 -24.94
C VAL A 326 -15.93 9.89 -23.90
N PHE A 327 -16.30 9.22 -22.82
CA PHE A 327 -15.42 8.76 -21.76
C PHE A 327 -15.09 7.29 -21.98
N TYR A 328 -13.85 7.01 -22.39
CA TYR A 328 -13.34 5.66 -22.58
C TYR A 328 -12.77 5.12 -21.27
N TYR A 329 -12.92 3.82 -21.05
CA TYR A 329 -12.33 3.13 -19.90
C TYR A 329 -11.81 1.75 -20.30
N PRO A 330 -10.70 1.30 -19.69
CA PRO A 330 -10.10 0.00 -20.00
C PRO A 330 -10.90 -1.14 -19.34
N ALA A 331 -10.52 -2.38 -19.62
CA ALA A 331 -10.94 -3.51 -18.82
C ALA A 331 -10.49 -3.34 -17.36
N PHE A 332 -11.26 -3.89 -16.42
CA PHE A 332 -10.98 -3.77 -15.00
C PHE A 332 -11.42 -5.00 -14.21
N THR A 333 -10.76 -5.19 -13.06
CA THR A 333 -11.08 -6.21 -12.05
C THR A 333 -11.43 -5.52 -10.73
N GLY A 334 -12.11 -6.26 -9.85
CA GLY A 334 -12.52 -5.74 -8.54
C GLY A 334 -13.66 -4.73 -8.63
N GLN A 335 -13.79 -3.93 -7.57
CA GLN A 335 -14.80 -2.89 -7.47
C GLN A 335 -14.29 -1.55 -8.00
N VAL A 336 -15.13 -0.86 -8.76
CA VAL A 336 -14.83 0.46 -9.31
C VAL A 336 -15.90 1.48 -8.95
N ARG A 337 -15.53 2.76 -9.01
CA ARG A 337 -16.47 3.87 -8.92
C ARG A 337 -16.12 4.96 -9.93
N LEU A 338 -17.15 5.64 -10.43
CA LEU A 338 -17.01 6.90 -11.14
C LEU A 338 -17.07 8.04 -10.12
N ARG A 339 -16.11 8.96 -10.15
CA ARG A 339 -16.04 10.08 -9.20
C ARG A 339 -15.70 11.37 -9.95
N LEU A 340 -16.19 12.49 -9.45
CA LEU A 340 -15.66 13.80 -9.84
C LEU A 340 -14.54 14.26 -8.94
N LEU A 341 -13.45 14.76 -9.54
CA LEU A 341 -12.40 15.44 -8.80
C LEU A 341 -13.00 16.65 -8.06
N LYS A 342 -12.52 16.92 -6.84
CA LYS A 342 -12.95 18.01 -5.94
C LYS A 342 -14.33 17.84 -5.29
N SER A 343 -15.43 17.68 -6.03
CA SER A 343 -16.76 17.53 -5.39
C SER A 343 -16.95 16.18 -4.73
N ASN A 344 -16.21 15.17 -5.21
CA ASN A 344 -16.34 13.78 -4.77
C ASN A 344 -17.77 13.24 -4.89
N HIS A 345 -18.55 13.77 -5.83
CA HIS A 345 -19.80 13.15 -6.25
C HIS A 345 -19.48 11.82 -6.95
N VAL A 346 -20.04 10.74 -6.43
CA VAL A 346 -19.71 9.36 -6.82
C VAL A 346 -20.92 8.67 -7.45
N ILE A 347 -20.67 7.91 -8.51
CA ILE A 347 -21.56 6.87 -9.03
C ILE A 347 -20.89 5.51 -8.76
N LYS A 348 -21.61 4.61 -8.09
CA LYS A 348 -21.11 3.25 -7.84
C LYS A 348 -21.35 2.35 -9.07
N HIS A 349 -20.42 1.44 -9.32
CA HIS A 349 -20.65 0.37 -10.28
C HIS A 349 -21.36 -0.81 -9.60
N ASP A 350 -22.49 -1.22 -10.16
CA ASP A 350 -23.25 -2.41 -9.76
C ASP A 350 -23.63 -3.20 -11.02
N LEU A 351 -23.42 -4.52 -10.99
CA LEU A 351 -23.73 -5.40 -12.12
C LEU A 351 -25.24 -5.55 -12.34
N GLU A 352 -26.04 -5.40 -11.28
CA GLU A 352 -27.50 -5.54 -11.33
C GLU A 352 -28.21 -4.24 -11.73
N ALA A 353 -27.48 -3.12 -11.78
CA ALA A 353 -28.04 -1.82 -12.14
C ALA A 353 -28.30 -1.66 -13.65
N GLU A 354 -29.12 -0.67 -14.01
CA GLU A 354 -29.36 -0.28 -15.39
C GLU A 354 -28.05 0.20 -16.04
N SER A 355 -27.86 -0.17 -17.31
CA SER A 355 -26.71 0.29 -18.10
C SER A 355 -27.03 1.63 -18.74
N HIS A 356 -26.45 2.70 -18.21
CA HIS A 356 -26.57 4.02 -18.79
C HIS A 356 -25.47 4.26 -19.83
N LYS A 357 -25.85 4.51 -21.08
CA LYS A 357 -24.91 4.96 -22.12
C LYS A 357 -24.50 6.42 -21.94
N THR A 358 -25.36 7.23 -21.34
CA THR A 358 -25.13 8.66 -21.10
C THR A 358 -25.33 8.97 -19.62
N LEU A 359 -24.38 9.68 -19.03
CA LEU A 359 -24.42 10.16 -17.65
C LEU A 359 -24.35 11.69 -17.64
N SER A 360 -25.32 12.31 -17.01
CA SER A 360 -25.46 13.76 -16.94
C SER A 360 -25.13 14.28 -15.55
N TYR A 361 -24.32 15.33 -15.49
CA TYR A 361 -23.93 16.00 -14.27
C TYR A 361 -24.46 17.44 -14.23
N GLN A 362 -25.09 17.81 -13.13
CA GLN A 362 -25.61 19.15 -12.86
C GLN A 362 -24.86 19.78 -11.67
N ASN A 363 -25.08 21.09 -11.41
CA ASN A 363 -24.44 21.80 -10.29
C ASN A 363 -24.63 21.10 -8.91
N HIS A 364 -25.72 20.34 -8.73
CA HIS A 364 -26.03 19.65 -7.47
C HIS A 364 -25.62 18.17 -7.42
N GLY A 365 -25.04 17.60 -8.48
CA GLY A 365 -24.70 16.17 -8.52
C GLY A 365 -24.98 15.48 -9.84
N TRP A 366 -24.68 14.18 -9.87
CA TRP A 366 -25.08 13.28 -10.94
C TRP A 366 -26.59 13.05 -10.93
N GLU A 367 -27.20 12.94 -12.11
CA GLU A 367 -28.63 12.56 -12.22
C GLU A 367 -28.87 11.08 -11.87
N THR A 368 -27.82 10.27 -11.97
CA THR A 368 -27.81 8.84 -11.62
C THR A 368 -26.80 8.57 -10.52
N SER A 369 -27.11 7.70 -9.55
CA SER A 369 -26.22 7.34 -8.43
C SER A 369 -25.52 5.98 -8.56
N VAL A 370 -26.02 5.09 -9.43
CA VAL A 370 -25.48 3.74 -9.67
C VAL A 370 -25.59 3.40 -11.16
N THR A 371 -24.60 2.72 -11.74
CA THR A 371 -24.66 2.27 -13.15
C THR A 371 -23.93 0.95 -13.36
N SER A 372 -24.37 0.17 -14.35
CA SER A 372 -23.63 -1.00 -14.82
C SER A 372 -22.63 -0.63 -15.92
N LEU A 373 -21.38 -1.06 -15.78
CA LEU A 373 -20.25 -0.90 -16.69
C LEU A 373 -19.75 -2.27 -17.17
N ASN A 374 -19.26 -2.34 -18.41
CA ASN A 374 -18.70 -3.59 -18.94
C ASN A 374 -17.29 -3.80 -18.39
N ARG A 375 -17.06 -4.91 -17.67
CA ARG A 375 -15.73 -5.24 -17.10
C ARG A 375 -14.63 -5.43 -18.15
N ASN A 376 -14.98 -5.72 -19.41
CA ASN A 376 -14.03 -5.83 -20.52
C ASN A 376 -13.62 -4.47 -21.12
N GLY A 377 -14.05 -3.37 -20.51
CA GLY A 377 -13.83 -2.02 -21.00
C GLY A 377 -14.93 -1.54 -21.92
N GLY A 378 -14.88 -0.25 -22.26
CA GLY A 378 -15.90 0.35 -23.09
C GLY A 378 -15.87 1.88 -23.09
N SER A 379 -17.03 2.47 -23.38
CA SER A 379 -17.20 3.90 -23.42
C SER A 379 -18.60 4.30 -23.00
N LEU A 380 -18.73 5.51 -22.46
CA LEU A 380 -19.99 6.15 -22.10
C LEU A 380 -19.93 7.64 -22.48
N ILE A 381 -21.08 8.29 -22.60
CA ILE A 381 -21.18 9.72 -22.87
C ILE A 381 -21.30 10.43 -21.51
N ILE A 382 -20.44 11.41 -21.26
CA ILE A 382 -20.57 12.33 -20.13
C ILE A 382 -21.11 13.66 -20.65
N GLN A 383 -22.18 14.16 -20.03
CA GLN A 383 -22.72 15.49 -20.28
C GLN A 383 -22.50 16.38 -19.06
N ASN A 384 -21.85 17.53 -19.24
CA ASN A 384 -21.65 18.49 -18.17
C ASN A 384 -22.64 19.65 -18.28
N GLY A 385 -23.76 19.56 -17.56
CA GLY A 385 -24.74 20.64 -17.43
C GLY A 385 -24.39 21.69 -16.36
N SER A 386 -23.26 21.54 -15.67
CA SER A 386 -22.84 22.47 -14.61
C SER A 386 -22.14 23.72 -15.16
N GLU A 387 -21.96 24.73 -14.32
CA GLU A 387 -21.30 25.99 -14.69
C GLU A 387 -19.77 25.92 -14.76
N ASN A 388 -19.19 24.82 -14.28
CA ASN A 388 -17.75 24.63 -14.12
C ASN A 388 -17.26 23.39 -14.88
N GLU A 389 -15.99 23.37 -15.29
CA GLU A 389 -15.33 22.18 -15.79
C GLU A 389 -15.43 21.07 -14.73
N ILE A 390 -15.74 19.85 -15.19
CA ILE A 390 -15.70 18.65 -14.36
C ILE A 390 -14.56 17.75 -14.84
N ILE A 391 -13.95 17.05 -13.89
CA ILE A 391 -12.93 16.04 -14.16
C ILE A 391 -13.50 14.73 -13.67
N VAL A 392 -13.86 13.86 -14.61
CA VAL A 392 -14.43 12.54 -14.35
C VAL A 392 -13.29 11.54 -14.22
N LEU A 393 -13.35 10.72 -13.17
CA LEU A 393 -12.43 9.62 -12.95
C LEU A 393 -13.21 8.30 -12.87
N LEU A 394 -12.70 7.25 -13.49
CA LEU A 394 -13.02 5.87 -13.12
C LEU A 394 -11.85 5.31 -12.33
N GLU A 395 -12.10 4.84 -11.12
CA GLU A 395 -11.05 4.36 -10.22
C GLU A 395 -11.44 3.07 -9.49
N ASN A 396 -10.44 2.22 -9.24
CA ASN A 396 -10.57 1.07 -8.36
C ASN A 396 -10.78 1.55 -6.91
N THR A 397 -11.66 0.88 -6.17
CA THR A 397 -11.90 1.19 -4.75
C THR A 397 -10.92 0.49 -3.82
N GLU A 398 -10.34 -0.62 -4.26
CA GLU A 398 -9.30 -1.38 -3.56
C GLU A 398 -8.01 -0.56 -3.41
N TRP A 399 -7.40 -0.60 -2.22
CA TRP A 399 -6.16 0.11 -1.89
C TRP A 399 -4.92 -0.59 -2.43
N ASP A 400 -3.80 0.13 -2.44
CA ASP A 400 -2.52 -0.43 -2.87
C ASP A 400 -2.05 -1.54 -1.92
N GLY A 401 -2.02 -2.77 -2.42
CA GLY A 401 -1.54 -3.92 -1.66
C GLY A 401 -0.03 -3.89 -1.37
N ALA A 402 0.73 -3.00 -2.00
CA ALA A 402 2.16 -2.80 -1.74
C ALA A 402 2.44 -1.76 -0.64
N ALA A 403 1.41 -1.13 -0.07
CA ALA A 403 1.56 -0.23 1.06
C ALA A 403 1.88 -1.01 2.36
N VAL A 404 2.83 -0.51 3.14
CA VAL A 404 3.04 -0.95 4.53
C VAL A 404 2.19 -0.06 5.41
N THR A 405 1.01 -0.53 5.76
CA THR A 405 0.03 0.24 6.55
C THR A 405 0.48 0.30 8.00
N ALA A 406 0.11 1.36 8.73
CA ALA A 406 0.40 1.47 10.15
C ALA A 406 -0.17 0.27 10.92
N ALA A 407 -1.39 -0.17 10.61
CA ALA A 407 -2.00 -1.36 11.22
C ALA A 407 -1.10 -2.59 11.09
N SER A 408 -0.63 -2.89 9.87
CA SER A 408 0.19 -4.08 9.61
C SER A 408 1.53 -4.06 10.36
N VAL A 409 2.22 -2.92 10.37
CA VAL A 409 3.56 -2.82 10.95
C VAL A 409 3.52 -2.64 12.46
N THR A 410 2.51 -1.96 13.02
CA THR A 410 2.36 -1.86 14.49
C THR A 410 1.87 -3.16 15.11
N SER A 411 1.31 -4.07 14.32
CA SER A 411 1.03 -5.46 14.72
C SER A 411 2.19 -6.42 14.48
N LEU A 412 3.36 -5.95 14.05
CA LEU A 412 4.56 -6.78 13.86
C LEU A 412 5.44 -6.73 15.12
N GLN A 413 5.78 -7.91 15.66
CA GLN A 413 6.56 -8.02 16.90
C GLN A 413 7.93 -7.36 16.76
N LEU A 414 8.62 -7.61 15.64
CA LEU A 414 9.91 -7.01 15.34
C LEU A 414 9.86 -5.47 15.38
N TYR A 415 8.80 -4.86 14.85
CA TYR A 415 8.65 -3.42 14.86
C TYR A 415 8.54 -2.89 16.29
N ARG A 416 7.70 -3.51 17.13
CA ARG A 416 7.53 -3.08 18.53
C ARG A 416 8.80 -3.29 19.35
N ASP A 417 9.59 -4.31 19.06
CA ASP A 417 10.87 -4.57 19.72
C ASP A 417 11.94 -3.52 19.33
N LEU A 418 12.02 -3.16 18.05
CA LEU A 418 13.02 -2.22 17.54
C LEU A 418 12.68 -0.75 17.82
N PHE A 419 11.38 -0.42 17.84
CA PHE A 419 10.83 0.94 17.85
C PHE A 419 9.79 1.15 18.96
N SER A 420 10.04 0.64 20.17
CA SER A 420 9.12 0.75 21.31
C SER A 420 8.69 2.18 21.68
N ASN A 421 9.48 3.19 21.30
CA ASN A 421 9.17 4.61 21.52
C ASN A 421 8.26 5.23 20.43
N GLU A 422 7.97 4.50 19.35
CA GLU A 422 7.03 4.94 18.30
C GLU A 422 5.59 4.71 18.77
N VAL A 423 5.09 5.70 19.51
CA VAL A 423 3.75 5.70 20.10
C VAL A 423 2.97 6.94 19.65
N LEU A 424 1.65 6.90 19.77
CA LEU A 424 0.80 8.07 19.54
C LEU A 424 1.01 9.13 20.64
N SER A 425 0.59 10.37 20.38
CA SER A 425 0.49 11.36 21.47
C SER A 425 -0.58 10.93 22.50
N PRO A 426 -0.45 11.29 23.79
CA PRO A 426 -1.35 10.80 24.85
C PRO A 426 -2.84 11.13 24.65
N ASP A 427 -3.15 12.19 23.90
CA ASP A 427 -4.50 12.65 23.56
C ASP A 427 -5.01 12.09 22.23
N GLN A 428 -4.23 11.24 21.56
CA GLN A 428 -4.56 10.67 20.26
C GLN A 428 -5.01 9.24 20.36
N GLN A 429 -6.04 8.95 19.57
CA GLN A 429 -6.55 7.61 19.30
C GLN A 429 -6.81 7.52 17.80
N ILE A 430 -6.38 6.42 17.19
CA ILE A 430 -6.58 6.19 15.76
C ILE A 430 -7.23 4.82 15.57
N GLY A 431 -8.24 4.78 14.71
CA GLY A 431 -8.97 3.55 14.41
C GLY A 431 -8.13 2.56 13.61
N ILE A 432 -8.40 1.28 13.84
CA ILE A 432 -8.06 0.16 12.97
C ILE A 432 -9.38 -0.55 12.70
N GLU A 433 -9.76 -0.69 11.43
CA GLU A 433 -10.98 -1.33 10.95
C GLU A 433 -11.09 -2.79 11.39
N SER A 434 -9.99 -3.54 11.36
CA SER A 434 -9.98 -4.96 11.75
C SER A 434 -8.63 -5.40 12.30
N LEU A 435 -8.63 -5.87 13.54
CA LEU A 435 -7.51 -6.59 14.15
C LEU A 435 -8.07 -7.81 14.88
N THR A 436 -7.34 -8.92 14.86
CA THR A 436 -7.72 -10.14 15.60
C THR A 436 -7.00 -10.17 16.92
N VAL A 437 -7.76 -10.25 18.02
CA VAL A 437 -7.24 -10.25 19.38
C VAL A 437 -7.37 -11.65 19.96
N LEU A 438 -6.26 -12.20 20.44
CA LEU A 438 -6.19 -13.48 21.15
C LEU A 438 -5.90 -13.19 22.62
N PHE A 439 -6.75 -13.71 23.51
CA PHE A 439 -6.43 -13.79 24.93
C PHE A 439 -6.11 -15.22 25.32
N SER A 440 -5.06 -15.38 26.14
CA SER A 440 -4.78 -16.62 26.85
C SER A 440 -4.87 -16.43 28.35
N ASP A 441 -5.10 -17.51 29.08
CA ASP A 441 -5.06 -17.55 30.54
C ASP A 441 -4.63 -18.94 31.02
N LEU A 442 -3.90 -19.01 32.13
CA LEU A 442 -3.48 -20.28 32.71
C LEU A 442 -4.52 -20.73 33.74
N LYS A 443 -5.21 -21.83 33.42
CA LYS A 443 -6.24 -22.38 34.31
C LYS A 443 -5.63 -22.82 35.64
N GLY A 444 -6.13 -22.28 36.75
CA GLY A 444 -5.73 -22.67 38.09
C GLY A 444 -4.36 -22.13 38.52
N SER A 445 -3.87 -21.06 37.89
CA SER A 445 -2.58 -20.44 38.23
C SER A 445 -2.45 -20.03 39.70
N THR A 446 -3.52 -19.51 40.32
CA THR A 446 -3.50 -19.16 41.75
C THR A 446 -3.25 -20.37 42.64
N SER A 447 -3.91 -21.50 42.37
CA SER A 447 -3.69 -22.75 43.12
C SER A 447 -2.27 -23.30 42.92
N LEU A 448 -1.65 -23.04 41.77
CA LEU A 448 -0.26 -23.43 41.51
C LEU A 448 0.71 -22.76 42.51
N TYR A 449 0.53 -21.46 42.80
CA TYR A 449 1.36 -20.75 43.78
C TYR A 449 1.21 -21.34 45.19
N GLU A 450 0.01 -21.77 45.56
CA GLU A 450 -0.25 -22.40 46.85
C GLU A 450 0.38 -23.80 46.97
N GLU A 451 0.39 -24.58 45.89
CA GLU A 451 0.86 -25.97 45.89
C GLU A 451 2.39 -26.11 45.86
N VAL A 452 3.07 -25.34 45.02
CA VAL A 452 4.52 -25.49 44.78
C VAL A 452 5.36 -24.33 45.33
N GLY A 453 4.72 -23.28 45.86
CA GLY A 453 5.37 -22.08 46.36
C GLY A 453 5.80 -21.10 45.27
N ASP A 454 6.11 -19.87 45.68
CA ASP A 454 6.27 -18.72 44.77
C ASP A 454 7.35 -18.90 43.70
N ALA A 455 8.56 -19.32 44.08
CA ALA A 455 9.68 -19.40 43.13
C ALA A 455 9.50 -20.53 42.08
N PRO A 456 9.10 -21.77 42.46
CA PRO A 456 8.79 -22.82 41.49
C PRO A 456 7.58 -22.48 40.61
N ALA A 457 6.53 -21.89 41.17
CA ALA A 457 5.36 -21.47 40.41
C ALA A 457 5.72 -20.37 39.40
N TYR A 458 6.52 -19.39 39.79
CA TYR A 458 7.00 -18.35 38.89
C TYR A 458 7.83 -18.93 37.73
N HIS A 459 8.74 -19.87 38.01
CA HIS A 459 9.52 -20.52 36.95
C HIS A 459 8.61 -21.26 35.95
N GLN A 460 7.62 -21.98 36.46
CA GLN A 460 6.63 -22.69 35.64
C GLN A 460 5.81 -21.73 34.77
N VAL A 461 5.27 -20.65 35.34
CA VAL A 461 4.53 -19.61 34.61
C VAL A 461 5.42 -18.94 33.56
N HIS A 462 6.69 -18.67 33.89
CA HIS A 462 7.64 -18.08 32.95
C HIS A 462 7.95 -19.00 31.76
N THR A 463 8.16 -20.29 32.01
CA THR A 463 8.37 -21.29 30.94
C THR A 463 7.14 -21.41 30.04
N HIS A 464 5.93 -21.33 30.62
CA HIS A 464 4.69 -21.27 29.87
C HIS A 464 4.58 -20.00 29.00
N PHE A 465 4.97 -18.84 29.51
CA PHE A 465 5.00 -17.62 28.71
C PHE A 465 5.97 -17.71 27.54
N ASN A 466 7.13 -18.33 27.71
CA ASN A 466 8.06 -18.55 26.61
C ASN A 466 7.44 -19.44 25.52
N TYR A 467 6.74 -20.51 25.91
CA TYR A 467 5.99 -21.34 24.97
C TYR A 467 4.95 -20.54 24.17
N LEU A 468 4.15 -19.71 24.84
CA LEU A 468 3.17 -18.85 24.17
C LEU A 468 3.86 -17.83 23.25
N LYS A 469 4.94 -17.20 23.72
CA LYS A 469 5.71 -16.22 22.95
C LYS A 469 6.24 -16.83 21.66
N ASP A 470 6.81 -18.03 21.73
CA ASP A 470 7.39 -18.71 20.57
C ASP A 470 6.30 -19.08 19.56
N LYS A 471 5.15 -19.60 20.02
CA LYS A 471 4.01 -19.92 19.15
C LYS A 471 3.40 -18.69 18.50
N ILE A 472 3.17 -17.62 19.28
CA ILE A 472 2.60 -16.36 18.78
C ILE A 472 3.53 -15.71 17.76
N ALA A 473 4.82 -15.62 18.06
CA ALA A 473 5.79 -15.04 17.13
C ALA A 473 5.89 -15.84 15.81
N SER A 474 5.89 -17.17 15.91
CA SER A 474 5.96 -18.07 14.74
C SER A 474 4.71 -18.02 13.86
N GLY A 475 3.58 -17.59 14.43
CA GLY A 475 2.31 -17.42 13.73
C GLY A 475 2.01 -15.98 13.34
N ASN A 476 3.03 -15.13 13.15
CA ASN A 476 2.89 -13.71 12.78
C ASN A 476 2.07 -12.86 13.77
N GLY A 477 1.98 -13.30 15.03
CA GLY A 477 1.32 -12.58 16.09
C GLY A 477 2.26 -11.72 16.91
N THR A 478 1.68 -10.79 17.65
CA THR A 478 2.41 -9.87 18.53
C THR A 478 1.81 -9.87 19.92
N ILE A 479 2.66 -10.05 20.93
CA ILE A 479 2.24 -9.91 22.32
C ILE A 479 2.15 -8.43 22.66
N VAL A 480 0.93 -7.94 22.89
CA VAL A 480 0.67 -6.54 23.25
C VAL A 480 1.16 -6.26 24.67
N LYS A 481 0.71 -7.10 25.60
CA LYS A 481 0.99 -7.03 27.03
C LYS A 481 0.65 -8.36 27.71
N THR A 482 1.23 -8.57 28.89
CA THR A 482 0.84 -9.63 29.82
C THR A 482 0.06 -9.04 30.98
N ILE A 483 -0.90 -9.80 31.52
CA ILE A 483 -1.74 -9.39 32.65
C ILE A 483 -1.73 -10.55 33.64
N GLY A 484 -0.86 -10.50 34.66
CA GLY A 484 -0.65 -11.65 35.54
C GLY A 484 -0.06 -12.82 34.77
N ASP A 485 -0.80 -13.92 34.68
CA ASP A 485 -0.54 -15.16 33.93
C ASP A 485 -1.23 -15.20 32.54
N SER A 486 -1.97 -14.16 32.19
CA SER A 486 -2.67 -14.03 30.91
C SER A 486 -1.82 -13.30 29.85
N VAL A 487 -1.96 -13.68 28.57
CA VAL A 487 -1.39 -12.96 27.43
C VAL A 487 -2.48 -12.30 26.62
N MET A 488 -2.27 -11.03 26.25
CA MET A 488 -3.02 -10.38 25.17
C MET A 488 -2.12 -10.30 23.94
N ALA A 489 -2.52 -10.96 22.87
CA ALA A 489 -1.85 -10.93 21.59
C ALA A 489 -2.76 -10.41 20.48
N VAL A 490 -2.16 -9.87 19.43
CA VAL A 490 -2.86 -9.37 18.25
C VAL A 490 -2.25 -9.90 16.97
N PHE A 491 -3.08 -10.03 15.95
CA PHE A 491 -2.72 -10.47 14.61
C PHE A 491 -3.40 -9.57 13.58
N TYR A 492 -2.66 -9.22 12.54
CA TYR A 492 -3.21 -8.46 11.41
C TYR A 492 -4.18 -9.31 10.58
N LYS A 493 -3.84 -10.59 10.38
CA LYS A 493 -4.67 -11.57 9.68
C LYS A 493 -5.37 -12.48 10.68
N LYS A 494 -6.66 -12.72 10.46
CA LYS A 494 -7.48 -13.56 11.33
C LYS A 494 -7.09 -15.04 11.21
N GLU A 495 -6.64 -15.46 10.03
CA GLU A 495 -6.21 -16.82 9.72
C GLU A 495 -4.96 -17.18 10.53
N ASP A 496 -3.99 -16.27 10.56
CA ASP A 496 -2.75 -16.41 11.35
C ASP A 496 -3.06 -16.60 12.84
N ALA A 497 -3.98 -15.81 13.38
CA ALA A 497 -4.41 -15.90 14.77
C ALA A 497 -5.06 -17.25 15.10
N PHE A 498 -5.91 -17.73 14.18
CA PHE A 498 -6.64 -18.99 14.35
C PHE A 498 -5.70 -20.19 14.31
N GLU A 499 -4.85 -20.29 13.28
CA GLU A 499 -3.83 -21.34 13.15
C GLU A 499 -2.87 -21.35 14.34
N THR A 500 -2.49 -20.17 14.83
CA THR A 500 -1.66 -20.03 16.04
C THR A 500 -2.36 -20.58 17.27
N ALA A 501 -3.63 -20.23 17.47
CA ALA A 501 -4.41 -20.70 18.62
C ALA A 501 -4.57 -22.22 18.61
N LEU A 502 -4.78 -22.83 17.44
CA LEU A 502 -4.79 -24.29 17.29
C LEU A 502 -3.42 -24.90 17.60
N SER A 503 -2.33 -24.33 17.07
CA SER A 503 -0.96 -24.81 17.32
C SER A 503 -0.55 -24.72 18.79
N ILE A 504 -1.06 -23.71 19.52
CA ILE A 504 -0.90 -23.59 20.98
C ILE A 504 -1.62 -24.77 21.66
N GLN A 505 -2.88 -25.05 21.32
CA GLN A 505 -3.61 -26.13 22.01
C GLN A 505 -3.05 -27.53 21.69
N ASP A 506 -2.70 -27.79 20.43
CA ASP A 506 -2.13 -29.08 20.03
C ASP A 506 -0.77 -29.34 20.72
N GLY A 507 0.08 -28.34 20.77
CA GLY A 507 1.42 -28.48 21.36
C GLY A 507 1.45 -28.64 22.89
N MET A 508 0.34 -28.37 23.60
CA MET A 508 0.31 -28.42 25.07
C MET A 508 0.58 -29.80 25.66
N LYS A 509 0.19 -30.88 24.98
CA LYS A 509 0.48 -32.24 25.46
C LYS A 509 1.98 -32.52 25.48
N THR A 510 2.68 -32.11 24.42
CA THR A 510 4.15 -32.25 24.31
C THR A 510 4.85 -31.36 25.32
N PHE A 511 4.46 -30.08 25.41
CA PHE A 511 5.00 -29.14 26.39
C PHE A 511 4.89 -29.66 27.82
N ASN A 512 3.70 -30.13 28.23
CA ASN A 512 3.49 -30.65 29.58
C ASN A 512 4.35 -31.88 29.89
N ARG A 513 4.55 -32.77 28.91
CA ARG A 513 5.42 -33.94 29.06
C ARG A 513 6.88 -33.54 29.24
N GLU A 514 7.38 -32.58 28.46
CA GLU A 514 8.77 -32.11 28.52
C GLU A 514 9.07 -31.32 29.79
N GLN A 515 8.13 -30.49 30.24
CA GLN A 515 8.28 -29.66 31.44
C GLN A 515 7.84 -30.38 32.72
N ASN A 516 7.38 -31.63 32.62
CA ASN A 516 6.78 -32.39 33.73
C ASN A 516 5.70 -31.58 34.48
N SER A 517 4.85 -30.90 33.72
CA SER A 517 3.78 -30.02 34.21
C SER A 517 2.39 -30.53 33.83
N LYS A 518 1.35 -29.95 34.42
CA LYS A 518 -0.06 -30.23 34.09
C LYS A 518 -0.83 -28.96 33.76
N MET A 519 -0.19 -28.06 33.02
CA MET A 519 -0.75 -26.77 32.68
C MET A 519 -1.88 -26.93 31.67
N THR A 520 -2.90 -26.10 31.84
CA THR A 520 -4.06 -26.07 30.96
C THR A 520 -4.28 -24.64 30.53
N ILE A 521 -4.28 -24.38 29.22
CA ILE A 521 -4.46 -23.04 28.67
C ILE A 521 -5.91 -22.85 28.26
N LYS A 522 -6.44 -21.69 28.62
CA LYS A 522 -7.70 -21.18 28.11
C LYS A 522 -7.43 -20.21 26.97
N LEU A 523 -8.08 -20.38 25.82
CA LEU A 523 -7.94 -19.45 24.69
C LEU A 523 -9.30 -18.90 24.26
N GLY A 524 -9.32 -17.63 23.89
CA GLY A 524 -10.45 -16.99 23.23
C GLY A 524 -9.97 -15.94 22.24
N LEU A 525 -10.64 -15.89 21.10
CA LEU A 525 -10.26 -15.02 19.99
C LEU A 525 -11.47 -14.25 19.48
N TYR A 526 -11.24 -13.00 19.10
CA TYR A 526 -12.25 -12.15 18.47
C TYR A 526 -11.61 -11.09 17.58
N SER A 527 -12.22 -10.84 16.42
CA SER A 527 -11.75 -9.90 15.40
C SER A 527 -12.76 -8.79 15.18
N GLY A 528 -12.25 -7.62 14.86
CA GLY A 528 -13.06 -6.46 14.54
C GLY A 528 -12.34 -5.15 14.81
N PRO A 529 -13.06 -4.02 14.79
CA PRO A 529 -12.44 -2.72 14.91
C PRO A 529 -11.85 -2.49 16.31
N VAL A 530 -10.67 -1.87 16.35
CA VAL A 530 -9.98 -1.45 17.58
C VAL A 530 -9.52 0.00 17.46
N ILE A 531 -9.16 0.61 18.58
CA ILE A 531 -8.46 1.89 18.61
C ILE A 531 -7.03 1.67 19.11
N ALA A 532 -6.06 2.17 18.36
CA ALA A 532 -4.67 2.28 18.78
C ALA A 532 -4.50 3.53 19.65
N VAL A 533 -3.83 3.39 20.79
CA VAL A 533 -3.59 4.49 21.75
C VAL A 533 -2.19 4.39 22.33
N ASN A 534 -1.75 5.47 22.97
CA ASN A 534 -0.60 5.43 23.88
C ASN A 534 -1.08 5.10 25.30
N ALA A 535 -0.66 3.95 25.82
CA ALA A 535 -0.86 3.57 27.22
C ALA A 535 0.50 3.31 27.88
N ASN A 536 0.84 4.13 28.89
CA ASN A 536 2.10 4.04 29.62
C ASN A 536 3.35 4.11 28.72
N GLU A 537 3.34 5.01 27.73
CA GLU A 537 4.42 5.18 26.74
C GLU A 537 4.67 3.94 25.87
N LEU A 538 3.65 3.08 25.74
CA LEU A 538 3.63 1.95 24.83
C LEU A 538 2.40 2.04 23.93
N LEU A 539 2.54 1.56 22.71
CA LEU A 539 1.42 1.40 21.80
C LEU A 539 0.53 0.24 22.28
N ASP A 540 -0.74 0.52 22.51
CA ASP A 540 -1.73 -0.42 23.03
C ASP A 540 -3.03 -0.33 22.23
N TYR A 541 -3.90 -1.34 22.39
CA TYR A 541 -5.17 -1.44 21.67
C TYR A 541 -6.33 -1.50 22.66
N PHE A 542 -7.37 -0.72 22.37
CA PHE A 542 -8.60 -0.65 23.17
C PHE A 542 -9.83 -0.80 22.27
N GLY A 543 -11.00 -1.01 22.89
CA GLY A 543 -12.29 -1.03 22.20
C GLY A 543 -13.12 -2.27 22.50
N ARG A 544 -14.30 -2.35 21.86
CA ARG A 544 -15.27 -3.44 22.06
C ARG A 544 -14.67 -4.81 21.72
N THR A 545 -13.90 -4.88 20.65
CA THR A 545 -13.24 -6.11 20.16
C THR A 545 -12.28 -6.70 21.19
N VAL A 546 -11.43 -5.88 21.81
CA VAL A 546 -10.52 -6.31 22.89
C VAL A 546 -11.29 -6.86 24.08
N ASN A 547 -12.36 -6.17 24.49
CA ASN A 547 -13.21 -6.62 25.58
C ASN A 547 -13.96 -7.93 25.25
N MET A 548 -14.31 -8.15 23.97
CA MET A 548 -14.92 -9.40 23.51
C MET A 548 -13.97 -10.57 23.60
N ALA A 549 -12.78 -10.46 23.02
CA ALA A 549 -11.81 -11.53 23.07
C ALA A 549 -11.51 -11.97 24.52
N ALA A 550 -11.35 -11.01 25.44
CA ALA A 550 -11.15 -11.31 26.86
C ALA A 550 -12.34 -12.06 27.49
N ARG A 551 -13.58 -11.62 27.23
CA ARG A 551 -14.78 -12.26 27.79
C ARG A 551 -15.07 -13.63 27.18
N ILE A 552 -14.78 -13.81 25.90
CA ILE A 552 -14.85 -15.11 25.22
C ILE A 552 -13.84 -16.07 25.85
N GLN A 553 -12.59 -15.66 26.02
CA GLN A 553 -11.56 -16.46 26.70
C GLN A 553 -12.01 -16.87 28.12
N GLN A 554 -12.65 -15.99 28.89
CA GLN A 554 -13.12 -16.32 30.23
C GLN A 554 -14.08 -17.52 30.28
N LYS A 555 -14.84 -17.76 29.21
CA LYS A 555 -15.79 -18.89 29.07
C LYS A 555 -15.14 -20.21 28.68
N SER A 556 -13.85 -20.22 28.35
CA SER A 556 -13.13 -21.45 28.02
C SER A 556 -13.10 -22.39 29.22
N ILE A 557 -13.14 -23.69 28.95
CA ILE A 557 -13.02 -24.72 29.99
C ILE A 557 -11.58 -25.23 30.17
N GLY A 558 -10.66 -24.78 29.31
CA GLY A 558 -9.27 -25.18 29.24
C GLY A 558 -9.03 -26.33 28.26
N ASN A 559 -7.91 -26.29 27.53
CA ASN A 559 -7.61 -27.17 26.39
C ASN A 559 -8.64 -27.06 25.25
N ASP A 560 -9.29 -25.89 25.15
CA ASP A 560 -10.26 -25.54 24.13
C ASP A 560 -9.95 -24.16 23.54
N LEU A 561 -10.43 -23.92 22.32
CA LEU A 561 -10.46 -22.60 21.70
C LEU A 561 -11.91 -22.16 21.57
N LEU A 562 -12.22 -20.95 22.06
CA LEU A 562 -13.50 -20.29 21.81
C LEU A 562 -13.37 -19.17 20.78
N VAL A 563 -14.29 -19.17 19.83
CA VAL A 563 -14.43 -18.15 18.78
C VAL A 563 -15.90 -17.78 18.60
N ALA A 564 -16.20 -16.58 18.13
CA ALA A 564 -17.58 -16.23 17.79
C ALA A 564 -18.07 -17.06 16.59
N ALA A 565 -19.32 -17.50 16.62
CA ALA A 565 -19.88 -18.36 15.56
C ALA A 565 -19.83 -17.70 14.18
N THR A 566 -20.01 -16.37 14.10
CA THR A 566 -19.90 -15.61 12.85
C THR A 566 -18.48 -15.64 12.28
N GLU A 567 -17.45 -15.53 13.12
CA GLU A 567 -16.06 -15.61 12.67
C GLU A 567 -15.67 -17.03 12.26
N TRP A 568 -16.20 -18.02 12.99
CA TRP A 568 -15.97 -19.42 12.66
C TRP A 568 -16.47 -19.78 11.26
N GLN A 569 -17.63 -19.25 10.85
CA GLN A 569 -18.16 -19.47 9.50
C GLN A 569 -17.21 -18.93 8.41
N GLU A 570 -16.55 -17.80 8.65
CA GLU A 570 -15.56 -17.25 7.72
C GLU A 570 -14.27 -18.08 7.69
N LEU A 571 -13.76 -18.48 8.86
CA LEU A 571 -12.50 -19.21 9.02
C LEU A 571 -12.59 -20.67 8.55
N LYS A 572 -13.74 -21.33 8.67
CA LYS A 572 -13.91 -22.74 8.24
C LYS A 572 -13.78 -22.91 6.72
N VAL A 573 -13.98 -21.84 5.95
CA VAL A 573 -13.83 -21.84 4.49
C VAL A 573 -12.35 -21.83 4.07
N SER A 574 -11.47 -21.25 4.90
CA SER A 574 -10.02 -21.41 4.77
C SER A 574 -9.59 -22.73 5.41
N SER A 575 -9.30 -23.73 4.58
CA SER A 575 -8.86 -25.08 5.00
C SER A 575 -7.83 -25.06 6.14
N THR A 576 -8.20 -25.55 7.32
CA THR A 576 -7.28 -25.76 8.45
C THR A 576 -6.74 -27.19 8.39
N SER A 577 -5.44 -27.39 8.52
CA SER A 577 -4.84 -28.74 8.51
C SER A 577 -5.12 -29.55 9.78
N TYR A 578 -5.77 -28.96 10.78
CA TYR A 578 -6.08 -29.59 12.06
C TYR A 578 -7.43 -30.32 12.03
N THR A 579 -7.51 -31.38 12.83
CA THR A 579 -8.77 -32.02 13.24
C THR A 579 -9.19 -31.49 14.60
N TYR A 580 -10.50 -31.37 14.83
CA TYR A 580 -11.07 -30.90 16.08
C TYR A 580 -12.54 -31.29 16.17
N LYS A 581 -13.08 -31.27 17.38
CA LYS A 581 -14.50 -31.41 17.66
C LYS A 581 -15.13 -30.03 17.89
N GLU A 582 -16.19 -29.74 17.14
CA GLU A 582 -16.94 -28.49 17.21
C GLU A 582 -18.17 -28.65 18.12
N GLU A 583 -18.40 -27.67 18.99
CA GLU A 583 -19.62 -27.54 19.79
C GLU A 583 -20.11 -26.09 19.70
N LEU A 584 -21.33 -25.89 19.20
CA LEU A 584 -22.00 -24.59 19.22
C LEU A 584 -22.61 -24.37 20.61
N ILE A 585 -22.25 -23.26 21.24
CA ILE A 585 -22.74 -22.87 22.57
C ILE A 585 -23.28 -21.45 22.53
N THR A 586 -24.26 -21.17 23.38
CA THR A 586 -24.80 -19.83 23.57
C THR A 586 -24.44 -19.36 24.97
N GLU A 587 -23.73 -18.25 25.06
CA GLU A 587 -23.20 -17.74 26.33
C GLU A 587 -23.59 -16.29 26.55
N ARG A 588 -23.97 -15.98 27.80
CA ARG A 588 -24.11 -14.60 28.25
C ARG A 588 -22.77 -14.10 28.77
N LEU A 589 -22.19 -13.13 28.06
CA LEU A 589 -20.93 -12.49 28.42
C LEU A 589 -21.19 -11.32 29.37
N SER A 590 -20.37 -11.17 30.41
CA SER A 590 -20.54 -10.10 31.40
C SER A 590 -20.56 -8.72 30.74
N GLY A 591 -21.54 -7.87 31.04
CA GLY A 591 -21.65 -6.53 30.47
C GLY A 591 -21.97 -6.50 28.97
N ILE A 592 -22.57 -7.56 28.42
CA ILE A 592 -23.31 -7.55 27.16
C ILE A 592 -24.75 -7.93 27.48
N GLU A 593 -25.71 -7.19 26.92
CA GLU A 593 -27.13 -7.45 27.16
C GLU A 593 -27.59 -8.73 26.46
N ASP A 594 -27.15 -8.92 25.22
CA ASP A 594 -27.51 -10.05 24.35
C ASP A 594 -26.65 -11.31 24.60
N GLU A 595 -27.25 -12.46 24.32
CA GLU A 595 -26.54 -13.73 24.24
C GLU A 595 -25.67 -13.78 22.98
N VAL A 596 -24.49 -14.39 23.10
CA VAL A 596 -23.53 -14.52 22.00
C VAL A 596 -23.37 -16.00 21.66
N GLU A 597 -23.49 -16.32 20.37
CA GLU A 597 -23.19 -17.65 19.85
C GLU A 597 -21.67 -17.81 19.68
N LEU A 598 -21.12 -18.84 20.32
CA LEU A 598 -19.71 -19.19 20.28
C LEU A 598 -19.55 -20.62 19.76
N VAL A 599 -18.43 -20.88 19.12
CA VAL A 599 -18.01 -22.23 18.76
C VAL A 599 -16.83 -22.60 19.64
N ARG A 600 -16.97 -23.72 20.35
CA ARG A 600 -15.91 -24.36 21.12
C ARG A 600 -15.25 -25.44 20.27
N LEU A 601 -13.94 -25.34 20.12
CA LEU A 601 -13.11 -26.34 19.49
C LEU A 601 -12.35 -27.10 20.57
N THR A 602 -12.54 -28.41 20.61
CA THR A 602 -11.84 -29.35 21.51
C THR A 602 -11.17 -30.46 20.69
N GLU A 603 -10.35 -31.31 21.33
CA GLU A 603 -9.69 -32.43 20.65
C GLU A 603 -8.87 -31.98 19.43
N ILE A 604 -8.23 -30.81 19.54
CA ILE A 604 -7.48 -30.14 18.47
C ILE A 604 -6.16 -30.88 18.24
N HIS A 605 -6.01 -31.50 17.05
CA HIS A 605 -4.83 -32.27 16.67
C HIS A 605 -4.44 -32.08 15.22
N LEU A 606 -3.15 -31.85 14.97
CA LEU A 606 -2.60 -31.95 13.63
C LEU A 606 -2.51 -33.45 13.26
N PRO A 607 -3.13 -33.91 12.16
CA PRO A 607 -3.05 -35.31 11.76
C PRO A 607 -1.60 -35.72 11.47
N ASP A 608 -1.24 -36.95 11.83
CA ASP A 608 0.08 -37.48 11.50
C ASP A 608 0.22 -37.59 9.98
N TYR A 609 1.40 -37.25 9.42
CA TYR A 609 1.66 -37.34 7.97
C TYR A 609 1.38 -38.74 7.39
N ALA A 610 1.45 -39.80 8.20
CA ALA A 610 1.11 -41.16 7.82
C ALA A 610 -0.41 -41.39 7.64
N GLU A 611 -1.26 -40.70 8.39
CA GLU A 611 -2.73 -40.78 8.28
C GLU A 611 -3.26 -39.99 7.09
N MET A 612 -2.63 -38.84 6.77
CA MET A 612 -2.99 -38.06 5.57
C MET A 612 -2.72 -38.83 4.27
N ALA A 613 -1.64 -39.61 4.20
CA ALA A 613 -1.33 -40.47 3.06
C ALA A 613 -2.35 -41.61 2.88
N ALA A 614 -2.89 -42.15 3.98
CA ALA A 614 -3.92 -43.19 3.96
C ALA A 614 -5.27 -42.65 3.45
N ALA A 615 -5.67 -41.45 3.88
CA ALA A 615 -6.91 -40.79 3.44
C ALA A 615 -6.90 -40.42 1.94
N SER A 616 -5.73 -40.09 1.37
CA SER A 616 -5.58 -39.83 -0.08
C SER A 616 -5.55 -41.10 -0.95
N SER A 617 -5.49 -42.30 -0.34
CA SER A 617 -5.52 -43.58 -1.06
C SER A 617 -6.90 -44.23 -1.12
N GLU A 618 -7.90 -43.62 -0.47
CA GLU A 618 -9.31 -44.06 -0.47
C GLU A 618 -10.26 -43.11 -1.24
N GLN A 619 -9.73 -42.17 -2.04
CA GLN A 619 -10.52 -41.33 -2.97
C GLN A 619 -10.31 -41.70 -4.44
#